data_AF-A0A1Q6RSC9-F1
#
_entry.id   AF-A0A1Q6RSC9-F1
#
_cell.length_a   1.000
_cell.length_b   1.000
_cell.length_c   1.000
_cell.angle_alpha   90.00
_cell.angle_beta   90.00
_cell.angle_gamma   90.00
#
_symmetry.space_group_name_H-M   'P 1'
#
loop_
_entity.id
_entity.type
_entity.pdbx_description
1 polymer ?
#
loop_
_entity_poly.entity_id
_entity_poly.type
_entity_poly.pdbx_seq_one_letter_code
_entity_poly.pdbx_strand_id
1 'polypeptide(L)'
;MKIGTDQYNTFDTMTMDCWNDRVYYEGKEFPAGQFAAEILNFAGVIHDPLLERITVLTALVDDLSTDEKNKRHDIAAQLKPLLHDTVSWLYTCPPFCYCEEQRAYEALEHALSEERLDRDYEEEEAHLPHLALSFCEPILRILVAIYNFCLFIRAFEKKYLRRAKRRNADAFAKAVHECFDEDDSFLILLEQMPFGGVEEFFSYPRVITGFKYFQDENDEEKWKTAQRVICKRAIDFYVFDLMNGLHHGHAPSQCQGCGRYFLTINGHIPKYCDGIAPQDSRYTCRQYGAMMHQKEQNKQHPVYRLFNTRTDTIRKHHWRGKISDELRQEALCLAGNYRDKALMNNDYAADGYARDMELEHIYAEAEKRLK
;
A
#
# COMPACT_ATOMS: atom_id res chain seq x y z
N MET A 1 -16.85 11.43 -27.84
CA MET A 1 -16.41 10.36 -26.93
C MET A 1 -15.45 10.97 -25.91
N LYS A 2 -15.62 10.66 -24.62
CA LYS A 2 -14.73 11.16 -23.56
C LYS A 2 -13.55 10.20 -23.37
N ILE A 3 -12.41 10.72 -22.93
CA ILE A 3 -11.28 9.88 -22.51
C ILE A 3 -11.68 9.05 -21.28
N GLY A 4 -11.15 7.83 -21.12
CA GLY A 4 -11.47 6.98 -19.97
C GLY A 4 -12.80 6.21 -20.08
N THR A 5 -13.61 6.44 -21.11
CA THR A 5 -14.85 5.67 -21.36
C THR A 5 -14.61 4.45 -22.26
N ASP A 6 -15.62 3.59 -22.42
CA ASP A 6 -15.56 2.43 -23.35
C ASP A 6 -14.35 1.53 -23.06
N GLN A 7 -14.11 1.32 -21.77
CA GLN A 7 -13.11 0.42 -21.24
C GLN A 7 -13.82 -0.87 -20.83
N TYR A 8 -13.23 -2.01 -21.18
CA TYR A 8 -13.73 -3.30 -20.72
C TYR A 8 -12.82 -3.76 -19.59
N ASN A 9 -13.27 -3.53 -18.36
CA ASN A 9 -12.53 -3.82 -17.14
C ASN A 9 -13.21 -4.97 -16.38
N THR A 10 -12.44 -6.03 -16.17
CA THR A 10 -12.81 -7.28 -15.51
C THR A 10 -11.62 -7.77 -14.69
N PHE A 11 -11.76 -8.86 -13.94
CA PHE A 11 -10.64 -9.41 -13.15
C PHE A 11 -9.48 -9.97 -13.99
N ASP A 12 -9.68 -10.19 -15.29
CA ASP A 12 -8.67 -10.69 -16.23
C ASP A 12 -8.21 -9.63 -17.26
N THR A 13 -8.81 -8.44 -17.25
CA THR A 13 -8.51 -7.38 -18.21
C THR A 13 -8.66 -6.01 -17.55
N MET A 14 -7.60 -5.21 -17.57
CA MET A 14 -7.66 -3.81 -17.14
C MET A 14 -7.16 -2.89 -18.25
N THR A 15 -7.99 -1.93 -18.61
CA THR A 15 -7.81 -0.95 -19.66
C THR A 15 -7.72 0.44 -19.06
N MET A 16 -6.69 1.20 -19.40
CA MET A 16 -6.56 2.62 -19.07
C MET A 16 -6.24 3.43 -20.32
N ASP A 17 -6.62 4.70 -20.34
CA ASP A 17 -6.17 5.65 -21.36
C ASP A 17 -5.15 6.60 -20.73
N CYS A 18 -3.97 6.76 -21.35
CA CYS A 18 -2.89 7.63 -20.89
C CYS A 18 -2.79 8.87 -21.78
N TRP A 19 -2.73 10.05 -21.15
CA TRP A 19 -2.54 11.31 -21.86
C TRP A 19 -1.76 12.29 -20.99
N ASN A 20 -0.58 12.70 -21.47
CA ASN A 20 0.41 13.45 -20.68
C ASN A 20 0.74 12.73 -19.36
N ASP A 21 0.78 13.46 -18.24
CA ASP A 21 1.05 12.96 -16.89
C ASP A 21 -0.19 12.36 -16.20
N ARG A 22 -1.25 12.06 -16.97
CA ARG A 22 -2.55 11.58 -16.48
C ARG A 22 -2.93 10.22 -17.05
N VAL A 23 -3.64 9.47 -16.23
CA VAL A 23 -4.23 8.18 -16.54
C VAL A 23 -5.73 8.28 -16.30
N TYR A 24 -6.52 7.70 -17.21
CA TYR A 24 -7.97 7.71 -17.15
C TYR A 24 -8.49 6.28 -17.08
N TYR A 25 -9.28 6.00 -16.04
CA TYR A 25 -9.82 4.67 -15.75
C TYR A 25 -11.26 4.79 -15.28
N GLU A 26 -12.18 4.03 -15.87
CA GLU A 26 -13.62 4.05 -15.54
C GLU A 26 -14.20 5.49 -15.54
N GLY A 27 -13.84 6.28 -16.55
CA GLY A 27 -14.26 7.66 -16.73
C GLY A 27 -13.68 8.67 -15.71
N LYS A 28 -12.78 8.25 -14.83
CA LYS A 28 -12.12 9.11 -13.82
C LYS A 28 -10.69 9.42 -14.22
N GLU A 29 -10.20 10.60 -13.80
CA GLU A 29 -8.83 11.06 -14.05
C GLU A 29 -7.95 10.87 -12.81
N PHE A 30 -6.74 10.36 -13.02
CA PHE A 30 -5.72 10.15 -12.00
C PHE A 30 -4.35 10.63 -12.49
N PRO A 31 -3.44 11.08 -11.60
CA PRO A 31 -2.04 11.22 -11.95
C PRO A 31 -1.43 9.87 -12.34
N ALA A 32 -0.49 9.84 -13.29
CA ALA A 32 0.27 8.64 -13.60
C ALA A 32 1.02 8.12 -12.36
N GLY A 33 0.91 6.82 -12.07
CA GLY A 33 1.49 6.19 -10.88
C GLY A 33 0.57 6.14 -9.66
N GLN A 34 -0.66 6.66 -9.76
CA GLN A 34 -1.60 6.71 -8.63
C GLN A 34 -1.97 5.31 -8.14
N PHE A 35 -2.34 4.39 -9.03
CA PHE A 35 -2.77 3.04 -8.66
C PHE A 35 -1.62 2.25 -8.04
N ALA A 36 -0.41 2.38 -8.62
CA ALA A 36 0.82 1.81 -8.11
C ALA A 36 1.18 2.33 -6.72
N ALA A 37 0.93 3.60 -6.41
CA ALA A 37 1.21 4.16 -5.07
C ALA A 37 0.14 3.76 -4.04
N GLU A 38 -1.14 3.76 -4.43
CA GLU A 38 -2.24 3.46 -3.52
C GLU A 38 -2.29 1.98 -3.12
N ILE A 39 -2.03 1.06 -4.06
CA ILE A 39 -2.09 -0.38 -3.79
C ILE A 39 -1.10 -0.82 -2.70
N LEU A 40 0.01 -0.08 -2.53
CA LEU A 40 1.00 -0.31 -1.47
C LEU A 40 0.43 -0.18 -0.06
N ASN A 41 -0.82 0.28 0.11
CA ASN A 41 -1.49 0.34 1.40
C ASN A 41 -2.27 -0.93 1.78
N PHE A 42 -2.33 -1.95 0.91
CA PHE A 42 -3.22 -3.11 1.09
C PHE A 42 -2.51 -4.41 1.52
N ALA A 43 -1.25 -4.64 1.13
CA ALA A 43 -0.55 -5.91 1.38
C ALA A 43 0.93 -5.75 1.78
N GLY A 44 1.54 -6.74 2.44
CA GLY A 44 2.99 -6.93 2.57
C GLY A 44 3.63 -6.60 3.93
N VAL A 45 2.98 -6.91 5.07
CA VAL A 45 3.60 -6.84 6.42
C VAL A 45 3.66 -8.26 7.02
N ILE A 46 4.58 -8.53 7.97
CA ILE A 46 4.99 -9.86 8.49
C ILE A 46 3.87 -10.77 9.06
N HIS A 47 2.62 -10.33 9.07
CA HIS A 47 1.43 -11.17 9.30
C HIS A 47 0.32 -10.68 8.35
N ASP A 48 0.48 -10.93 7.05
CA ASP A 48 -0.44 -10.43 6.04
C ASP A 48 -1.67 -11.34 5.92
N PRO A 49 -2.88 -10.87 6.26
CA PRO A 49 -4.12 -11.61 6.01
C PRO A 49 -4.32 -11.98 4.53
N LEU A 50 -3.66 -11.25 3.61
CA LEU A 50 -3.69 -11.59 2.20
C LEU A 50 -2.95 -12.90 1.88
N LEU A 51 -1.81 -13.18 2.54
CA LEU A 51 -1.07 -14.41 2.31
C LEU A 51 -1.88 -15.63 2.75
N GLU A 52 -2.48 -15.57 3.94
CA GLU A 52 -3.38 -16.61 4.44
C GLU A 52 -4.58 -16.82 3.50
N ARG A 53 -5.20 -15.72 3.05
CA ARG A 53 -6.29 -15.76 2.07
C ARG A 53 -5.86 -16.44 0.76
N ILE A 54 -4.69 -16.11 0.22
CA ILE A 54 -4.15 -16.77 -0.99
C ILE A 54 -3.98 -18.27 -0.72
N THR A 55 -3.31 -18.66 0.36
CA THR A 55 -3.05 -20.07 0.66
C THR A 55 -4.33 -20.88 0.81
N VAL A 56 -5.33 -20.37 1.55
CA VAL A 56 -6.61 -21.07 1.77
C VAL A 56 -7.40 -21.19 0.47
N LEU A 57 -7.52 -20.11 -0.31
CA LEU A 57 -8.28 -20.15 -1.55
C LEU A 57 -7.61 -21.03 -2.61
N THR A 58 -6.27 -20.98 -2.74
CA THR A 58 -5.54 -21.84 -3.67
C THR A 58 -5.80 -23.31 -3.36
N ALA A 59 -5.69 -23.71 -2.09
CA ALA A 59 -5.96 -25.09 -1.68
C ALA A 59 -7.40 -25.53 -2.04
N LEU A 60 -8.40 -24.70 -1.75
CA LEU A 60 -9.80 -25.04 -2.08
C LEU A 60 -10.08 -25.08 -3.58
N VAL A 61 -9.43 -24.22 -4.38
CA VAL A 61 -9.56 -24.23 -5.84
C VAL A 61 -8.86 -25.45 -6.44
N ASP A 62 -7.70 -25.83 -5.90
CA ASP A 62 -6.98 -27.05 -6.30
C ASP A 62 -7.80 -28.30 -5.94
N ASP A 63 -8.38 -28.37 -4.74
CA ASP A 63 -9.28 -29.43 -4.32
C ASP A 63 -10.52 -29.47 -5.23
N LEU A 64 -11.15 -28.33 -5.54
CA LEU A 64 -12.30 -28.27 -6.45
C LEU A 64 -11.97 -28.88 -7.84
N SER A 65 -10.73 -28.72 -8.30
CA SER A 65 -10.26 -29.24 -9.58
C SER A 65 -9.89 -30.74 -9.55
N THR A 66 -9.46 -31.27 -8.40
CA THR A 66 -8.86 -32.60 -8.29
C THR A 66 -9.70 -33.63 -7.54
N ASP A 67 -10.60 -33.21 -6.64
CA ASP A 67 -11.37 -34.12 -5.80
C ASP A 67 -12.52 -34.81 -6.56
N GLU A 68 -13.05 -35.87 -5.93
CA GLU A 68 -14.19 -36.63 -6.43
C GLU A 68 -15.48 -35.79 -6.52
N LYS A 69 -16.36 -36.11 -7.48
CA LYS A 69 -17.62 -35.38 -7.72
C LYS A 69 -18.46 -35.18 -6.45
N ASN A 70 -18.54 -36.20 -5.60
CA ASN A 70 -19.30 -36.19 -4.35
C ASN A 70 -18.81 -35.15 -3.33
N LYS A 71 -17.54 -34.74 -3.36
CA LYS A 71 -16.96 -33.75 -2.43
C LYS A 71 -16.92 -32.34 -2.99
N ARG A 72 -17.07 -32.17 -4.31
CA ARG A 72 -16.97 -30.84 -4.96
C ARG A 72 -18.08 -29.89 -4.54
N HIS A 73 -19.28 -30.39 -4.27
CA HIS A 73 -20.37 -29.57 -3.72
C HIS A 73 -20.01 -29.03 -2.33
N ASP A 74 -19.41 -29.87 -1.46
CA ASP A 74 -18.92 -29.44 -0.14
C ASP A 74 -17.77 -28.43 -0.25
N ILE A 75 -16.86 -28.61 -1.22
CA ILE A 75 -15.77 -27.67 -1.51
C ILE A 75 -16.33 -26.34 -2.03
N ALA A 76 -17.26 -26.37 -2.98
CA ALA A 76 -17.90 -25.18 -3.53
C ALA A 76 -18.67 -24.41 -2.45
N ALA A 77 -19.37 -25.11 -1.56
CA ALA A 77 -20.06 -24.52 -0.42
C ALA A 77 -19.10 -23.81 0.55
N GLN A 78 -17.90 -24.33 0.75
CA GLN A 78 -16.84 -23.69 1.54
C GLN A 78 -16.17 -22.52 0.80
N LEU A 79 -15.91 -22.68 -0.49
CA LEU A 79 -15.20 -21.73 -1.33
C LEU A 79 -16.03 -20.46 -1.59
N LYS A 80 -17.34 -20.61 -1.78
CA LYS A 80 -18.26 -19.53 -2.14
C LYS A 80 -18.24 -18.33 -1.17
N PRO A 81 -18.43 -18.50 0.16
CA PRO A 81 -18.35 -17.36 1.09
C PRO A 81 -16.96 -16.71 1.12
N LEU A 82 -15.89 -17.52 1.03
CA LEU A 82 -14.51 -17.01 1.04
C LEU A 82 -14.20 -16.19 -0.22
N LEU A 83 -14.68 -16.62 -1.39
CA LEU A 83 -14.57 -15.86 -2.63
C LEU A 83 -15.42 -14.61 -2.60
N HIS A 84 -16.63 -14.66 -2.05
CA HIS A 84 -17.47 -13.48 -1.90
C HIS A 84 -16.76 -12.41 -1.04
N ASP A 85 -16.21 -12.79 0.10
CA ASP A 85 -15.42 -11.90 0.97
C ASP A 85 -14.16 -11.37 0.27
N THR A 86 -13.56 -12.19 -0.59
CA THR A 86 -12.37 -11.81 -1.36
C THR A 86 -12.69 -10.81 -2.44
N VAL A 87 -13.77 -11.02 -3.19
CA VAL A 87 -14.27 -10.08 -4.20
C VAL A 87 -14.67 -8.76 -3.54
N SER A 88 -15.36 -8.81 -2.39
CA SER A 88 -15.68 -7.62 -1.59
C SER A 88 -14.41 -6.86 -1.18
N TRP A 89 -13.39 -7.56 -0.69
CA TRP A 89 -12.10 -6.93 -0.38
C TRP A 89 -11.41 -6.35 -1.62
N LEU A 90 -11.42 -7.05 -2.76
CA LEU A 90 -10.86 -6.54 -4.01
C LEU A 90 -11.54 -5.25 -4.47
N TYR A 91 -12.85 -5.12 -4.30
CA TYR A 91 -13.58 -3.87 -4.57
C TYR A 91 -13.24 -2.73 -3.60
N THR A 92 -12.43 -2.96 -2.57
CA THR A 92 -11.80 -1.88 -1.79
C THR A 92 -10.43 -1.45 -2.35
N CYS A 93 -9.83 -2.27 -3.21
CA CYS A 93 -8.48 -2.07 -3.77
C CYS A 93 -8.52 -1.33 -5.11
N PRO A 94 -7.62 -0.37 -5.37
CA PRO A 94 -7.44 0.19 -6.71
C PRO A 94 -6.83 -0.86 -7.66
N PRO A 95 -7.22 -0.89 -8.95
CA PRO A 95 -8.22 -0.03 -9.58
C PRO A 95 -9.67 -0.54 -9.44
N PHE A 96 -9.87 -1.74 -8.88
CA PHE A 96 -11.16 -2.43 -8.85
C PHE A 96 -12.25 -1.68 -8.08
N CYS A 97 -11.88 -0.85 -7.09
CA CYS A 97 -12.81 0.02 -6.37
C CYS A 97 -13.52 1.08 -7.24
N TYR A 98 -13.14 1.19 -8.51
CA TYR A 98 -13.82 2.03 -9.49
C TYR A 98 -14.76 1.28 -10.43
N CYS A 99 -14.77 -0.06 -10.39
CA CYS A 99 -15.58 -0.93 -11.25
C CYS A 99 -16.99 -1.19 -10.67
N GLU A 100 -17.92 -1.65 -11.52
CA GLU A 100 -19.27 -2.03 -11.11
C GLU A 100 -19.30 -3.42 -10.43
N GLU A 101 -19.79 -3.49 -9.19
CA GLU A 101 -19.73 -4.70 -8.34
C GLU A 101 -20.73 -5.80 -8.74
N GLN A 102 -21.93 -5.40 -9.19
CA GLN A 102 -23.09 -6.30 -9.31
C GLN A 102 -22.84 -7.50 -10.25
N ARG A 103 -22.12 -7.30 -11.36
CA ARG A 103 -21.86 -8.35 -12.35
C ARG A 103 -20.96 -9.46 -11.83
N ALA A 104 -20.00 -9.14 -10.96
CA ALA A 104 -19.07 -10.14 -10.44
C ALA A 104 -19.77 -11.08 -9.45
N TYR A 105 -20.69 -10.57 -8.63
CA TYR A 105 -21.45 -11.39 -7.70
C TYR A 105 -22.41 -12.34 -8.41
N GLU A 106 -23.14 -11.87 -9.43
CA GLU A 106 -24.01 -12.72 -10.24
C GLU A 106 -23.21 -13.84 -10.95
N ALA A 107 -22.02 -13.51 -11.47
CA ALA A 107 -21.12 -14.49 -12.07
C ALA A 107 -20.57 -15.51 -11.06
N LEU A 108 -20.19 -15.08 -9.85
CA LEU A 108 -19.74 -15.95 -8.76
C LEU A 108 -20.85 -16.94 -8.36
N GLU A 109 -22.06 -16.43 -8.12
CA GLU A 109 -23.22 -17.22 -7.71
C GLU A 109 -23.55 -18.29 -8.76
N HIS A 110 -23.52 -17.92 -10.03
CA HIS A 110 -23.77 -18.86 -11.12
C HIS A 110 -22.64 -19.89 -11.28
N ALA A 111 -21.37 -19.45 -11.24
CA ALA A 111 -20.21 -20.30 -11.47
C ALA A 111 -20.05 -21.40 -10.40
N LEU A 112 -20.48 -21.13 -9.16
CA LEU A 112 -20.43 -22.07 -8.03
C LEU A 112 -21.80 -22.65 -7.66
N SER A 113 -22.79 -22.58 -8.55
CA SER A 113 -24.09 -23.22 -8.33
C SER A 113 -24.01 -24.74 -8.51
N GLU A 114 -24.77 -25.49 -7.72
CA GLU A 114 -24.82 -26.95 -7.82
C GLU A 114 -25.22 -27.38 -9.24
N GLU A 115 -26.23 -26.73 -9.82
CA GLU A 115 -26.71 -27.04 -11.17
C GLU A 115 -25.65 -26.81 -12.24
N ARG A 116 -24.77 -25.81 -12.04
CA ARG A 116 -23.68 -25.53 -12.97
C ARG A 116 -22.56 -26.56 -12.82
N LEU A 117 -22.18 -26.88 -11.59
CA LEU A 117 -21.14 -27.87 -11.30
C LEU A 117 -21.53 -29.27 -11.80
N ASP A 118 -22.80 -29.65 -11.64
CA ASP A 118 -23.31 -30.91 -12.17
C ASP A 118 -23.34 -30.93 -13.70
N ARG A 119 -23.74 -29.81 -14.33
CA ARG A 119 -23.75 -29.70 -15.81
C ARG A 119 -22.36 -29.81 -16.42
N ASP A 120 -21.37 -29.15 -15.83
CA ASP A 120 -19.98 -29.25 -16.28
C ASP A 120 -19.50 -30.73 -16.27
N TYR A 121 -20.13 -31.62 -15.48
CA TYR A 121 -19.80 -33.05 -15.40
C TYR A 121 -20.63 -33.96 -16.34
N GLU A 122 -21.90 -33.65 -16.57
CA GLU A 122 -22.81 -34.50 -17.35
C GLU A 122 -22.43 -34.61 -18.84
N GLU A 123 -21.60 -33.69 -19.33
CA GLU A 123 -21.14 -33.68 -20.73
C GLU A 123 -19.96 -34.65 -20.99
N GLU A 124 -19.15 -35.01 -19.98
CA GLU A 124 -18.10 -36.08 -20.00
C GLU A 124 -17.33 -36.11 -18.65
N GLU A 125 -16.89 -37.31 -18.21
CA GLU A 125 -16.20 -37.55 -16.92
C GLU A 125 -14.86 -36.80 -16.75
N ALA A 126 -14.29 -36.28 -17.84
CA ALA A 126 -13.01 -35.56 -17.86
C ALA A 126 -13.13 -34.04 -17.66
N HIS A 127 -14.35 -33.48 -17.58
CA HIS A 127 -14.53 -32.05 -17.50
C HIS A 127 -14.30 -31.50 -16.08
N LEU A 128 -13.21 -30.71 -15.97
CA LEU A 128 -12.97 -29.80 -14.86
C LEU A 128 -14.14 -28.82 -14.71
N PRO A 129 -14.42 -28.27 -13.51
CA PRO A 129 -15.46 -27.26 -13.30
C PRO A 129 -15.05 -25.93 -13.94
N HIS A 130 -15.06 -25.88 -15.27
CA HIS A 130 -14.37 -24.87 -16.06
C HIS A 130 -14.92 -23.47 -15.79
N LEU A 131 -16.24 -23.32 -15.57
CA LEU A 131 -16.79 -22.01 -15.27
C LEU A 131 -16.31 -21.52 -13.89
N ALA A 132 -16.34 -22.39 -12.88
CA ALA A 132 -15.82 -22.08 -11.55
C ALA A 132 -14.33 -21.71 -11.60
N LEU A 133 -13.50 -22.52 -12.27
CA LEU A 133 -12.06 -22.27 -12.41
C LEU A 133 -11.78 -20.97 -13.17
N SER A 134 -12.50 -20.70 -14.26
CA SER A 134 -12.36 -19.46 -15.04
C SER A 134 -12.72 -18.20 -14.25
N PHE A 135 -13.55 -18.33 -13.21
CA PHE A 135 -13.86 -17.25 -12.28
C PHE A 135 -12.84 -17.13 -11.15
N CYS A 136 -12.40 -18.26 -10.59
CA CYS A 136 -11.48 -18.30 -9.44
C CYS A 136 -10.05 -17.91 -9.81
N GLU A 137 -9.54 -18.38 -10.96
CA GLU A 137 -8.14 -18.17 -11.36
C GLU A 137 -7.78 -16.68 -11.47
N PRO A 138 -8.56 -15.81 -12.17
CA PRO A 138 -8.24 -14.38 -12.22
C PRO A 138 -8.18 -13.72 -10.84
N ILE A 139 -9.10 -14.10 -9.93
CA ILE A 139 -9.13 -13.57 -8.55
C ILE A 139 -7.85 -13.96 -7.81
N LEU A 140 -7.48 -15.25 -7.82
CA LEU A 140 -6.25 -15.73 -7.19
C LEU A 140 -5.02 -15.01 -7.73
N ARG A 141 -4.94 -14.85 -9.06
CA ARG A 141 -3.84 -14.14 -9.72
C ARG A 141 -3.78 -12.66 -9.31
N ILE A 142 -4.91 -11.98 -9.15
CA ILE A 142 -4.93 -10.61 -8.62
C ILE A 142 -4.37 -10.56 -7.19
N LEU A 143 -4.77 -11.48 -6.31
CA LEU A 143 -4.27 -11.50 -4.93
C LEU A 143 -2.75 -11.67 -4.90
N VAL A 144 -2.23 -12.64 -5.67
CA VAL A 144 -0.79 -12.88 -5.79
C VAL A 144 -0.07 -11.66 -6.38
N ALA A 145 -0.64 -11.05 -7.43
CA ALA A 145 -0.07 -9.85 -8.04
C ALA A 145 0.01 -8.68 -7.05
N ILE A 146 -1.05 -8.42 -6.27
CA ILE A 146 -1.06 -7.38 -5.23
C ILE A 146 0.02 -7.67 -4.18
N TYR A 147 0.10 -8.91 -3.70
CA TYR A 147 1.08 -9.34 -2.70
C TYR A 147 2.52 -9.15 -3.20
N ASN A 148 2.86 -9.73 -4.36
CA ASN A 148 4.19 -9.66 -4.97
C ASN A 148 4.57 -8.21 -5.26
N PHE A 149 3.68 -7.42 -5.87
CA PHE A 149 3.92 -6.02 -6.18
C PHE A 149 4.19 -5.20 -4.92
N CYS A 150 3.36 -5.34 -3.87
CA CYS A 150 3.53 -4.57 -2.64
C CYS A 150 4.83 -4.92 -1.93
N LEU A 151 5.16 -6.21 -1.80
CA LEU A 151 6.39 -6.67 -1.16
C LEU A 151 7.61 -6.06 -1.87
N PHE A 152 7.63 -6.14 -3.19
CA PHE A 152 8.72 -5.68 -4.02
C PHE A 152 8.86 -4.15 -4.03
N ILE A 153 7.77 -3.43 -4.32
CA ILE A 153 7.82 -1.99 -4.50
C ILE A 153 8.03 -1.24 -3.18
N ARG A 154 7.63 -1.80 -2.04
CA ARG A 154 8.00 -1.25 -0.73
C ARG A 154 9.51 -1.33 -0.48
N ALA A 155 10.15 -2.44 -0.88
CA ALA A 155 11.60 -2.58 -0.79
C ALA A 155 12.32 -1.59 -1.74
N PHE A 156 11.80 -1.46 -2.97
CA PHE A 156 12.31 -0.51 -3.97
C PHE A 156 12.20 0.94 -3.50
N GLU A 157 11.02 1.34 -3.01
CA GLU A 157 10.79 2.69 -2.49
C GLU A 157 11.73 2.98 -1.33
N LYS A 158 11.84 2.05 -0.37
CA LYS A 158 12.69 2.23 0.83
C LYS A 158 14.18 2.35 0.49
N LYS A 159 14.65 1.57 -0.49
CA LYS A 159 16.08 1.47 -0.83
C LYS A 159 16.52 2.54 -1.83
N TYR A 160 15.71 2.83 -2.85
CA TYR A 160 16.12 3.70 -3.97
C TYR A 160 15.35 5.03 -4.00
N LEU A 161 14.01 5.02 -3.98
CA LEU A 161 13.22 6.25 -4.16
C LEU A 161 13.28 7.19 -2.94
N ARG A 162 13.22 6.66 -1.72
CA ARG A 162 13.21 7.44 -0.48
C ARG A 162 14.53 8.16 -0.22
N ARG A 163 15.63 7.57 -0.70
CA ARG A 163 17.00 8.10 -0.54
C ARG A 163 17.40 9.02 -1.69
N ALA A 164 16.59 9.10 -2.74
CA ALA A 164 16.85 9.96 -3.88
C ALA A 164 16.91 11.44 -3.46
N LYS A 165 18.02 12.11 -3.80
CA LYS A 165 18.22 13.54 -3.50
C LYS A 165 17.32 14.46 -4.32
N ARG A 166 16.89 13.99 -5.49
CA ARG A 166 16.01 14.68 -6.43
C ARG A 166 14.86 13.75 -6.77
N ARG A 167 13.66 14.32 -6.96
CA ARG A 167 12.46 13.61 -7.39
C ARG A 167 12.04 14.14 -8.76
N ASN A 168 12.63 13.55 -9.79
CA ASN A 168 12.35 13.86 -11.19
C ASN A 168 12.59 12.61 -12.04
N ALA A 169 12.16 12.66 -13.31
CA ALA A 169 12.26 11.53 -14.23
C ALA A 169 13.69 10.95 -14.29
N ASP A 170 14.72 11.80 -14.44
CA ASP A 170 16.11 11.34 -14.52
C ASP A 170 16.59 10.59 -13.27
N ALA A 171 16.27 11.12 -12.08
CA ALA A 171 16.66 10.49 -10.82
C ALA A 171 15.93 9.15 -10.61
N PHE A 172 14.67 9.07 -11.04
CA PHE A 172 13.90 7.84 -10.97
C PHE A 172 14.33 6.81 -12.00
N ALA A 173 14.66 7.20 -13.23
CA ALA A 173 15.24 6.32 -14.24
C ALA A 173 16.55 5.70 -13.72
N LYS A 174 17.41 6.52 -13.09
CA LYS A 174 18.61 6.01 -12.43
C LYS A 174 18.31 5.01 -11.32
N ALA A 175 17.34 5.31 -10.45
CA ALA A 175 16.94 4.41 -9.37
C ALA A 175 16.40 3.06 -9.89
N VAL A 176 15.62 3.08 -10.98
CA VAL A 176 15.11 1.88 -11.67
C VAL A 176 16.27 1.06 -12.24
N HIS A 177 17.21 1.70 -12.93
CA HIS A 177 18.41 1.04 -13.47
C HIS A 177 19.26 0.38 -12.37
N GLU A 178 19.61 1.14 -11.33
CA GLU A 178 20.37 0.62 -10.17
C GLU A 178 19.65 -0.56 -9.49
N CYS A 179 18.30 -0.55 -9.48
CA CYS A 179 17.53 -1.60 -8.82
C CYS A 179 17.35 -2.87 -9.65
N PHE A 180 17.06 -2.74 -10.95
CA PHE A 180 16.64 -3.87 -11.78
C PHE A 180 17.74 -4.41 -12.69
N ASP A 181 18.77 -3.60 -12.98
CA ASP A 181 19.84 -4.00 -13.89
C ASP A 181 21.19 -4.23 -13.17
N GLU A 182 21.42 -3.59 -12.00
CA GLU A 182 22.70 -3.66 -11.29
C GLU A 182 22.65 -4.41 -9.95
N ASP A 183 21.50 -4.46 -9.26
CA ASP A 183 21.40 -5.01 -7.91
C ASP A 183 20.88 -6.45 -7.87
N ASP A 184 21.81 -7.40 -7.96
CA ASP A 184 21.52 -8.84 -7.87
C ASP A 184 20.80 -9.25 -6.57
N SER A 185 20.95 -8.48 -5.47
CA SER A 185 20.24 -8.79 -4.22
C SER A 185 18.73 -8.58 -4.34
N PHE A 186 18.30 -7.72 -5.26
CA PHE A 186 16.90 -7.47 -5.55
C PHE A 186 16.29 -8.58 -6.42
N LEU A 187 17.09 -9.21 -7.28
CA LEU A 187 16.71 -10.41 -8.05
C LEU A 187 16.55 -11.63 -7.12
N ILE A 188 17.46 -11.81 -6.17
CA ILE A 188 17.35 -12.88 -5.16
C ILE A 188 16.07 -12.73 -4.32
N LEU A 189 15.65 -11.49 -4.02
CA LEU A 189 14.41 -11.24 -3.30
C LEU A 189 13.18 -11.74 -4.08
N LEU A 190 13.17 -11.61 -5.41
CA LEU A 190 12.08 -12.11 -6.27
C LEU A 190 12.02 -13.64 -6.26
N GLU A 191 13.18 -14.30 -6.36
CA GLU A 191 13.27 -15.77 -6.33
C GLU A 191 12.79 -16.36 -5.00
N GLN A 192 12.95 -15.62 -3.90
CA GLN A 192 12.55 -16.06 -2.55
C GLN A 192 11.10 -15.72 -2.21
N MET A 193 10.34 -15.07 -3.10
CA MET A 193 8.94 -14.76 -2.84
C MET A 193 8.09 -16.04 -2.82
N PRO A 194 7.11 -16.16 -1.89
CA PRO A 194 6.24 -17.34 -1.78
C PRO A 194 5.55 -17.73 -3.10
N PHE A 195 5.29 -16.74 -3.96
CA PHE A 195 4.63 -16.90 -5.24
C PHE A 195 5.47 -16.30 -6.38
N GLY A 196 6.81 -16.33 -6.30
CA GLY A 196 7.67 -15.66 -7.28
C GLY A 196 7.45 -16.10 -8.74
N GLY A 197 7.12 -17.38 -8.96
CA GLY A 197 6.80 -17.93 -10.29
C GLY A 197 5.33 -17.75 -10.73
N VAL A 198 4.45 -17.25 -9.85
CA VAL A 198 3.05 -16.96 -10.16
C VAL A 198 2.88 -15.45 -10.16
N GLU A 199 2.47 -14.88 -11.28
CA GLU A 199 2.46 -13.43 -11.46
C GLU A 199 3.85 -12.80 -11.23
N GLU A 200 4.84 -13.24 -12.01
CA GLU A 200 6.20 -12.71 -12.03
C GLU A 200 6.25 -11.19 -12.26
N PHE A 201 7.11 -10.53 -11.50
CA PHE A 201 7.41 -9.10 -11.65
C PHE A 201 8.47 -8.89 -12.73
N PHE A 202 8.21 -7.97 -13.65
CA PHE A 202 9.20 -7.47 -14.60
C PHE A 202 9.20 -5.95 -14.59
N SER A 203 10.36 -5.31 -14.76
CA SER A 203 10.46 -3.86 -14.93
C SER A 203 9.87 -3.39 -16.28
N TYR A 204 9.68 -4.31 -17.23
CA TYR A 204 9.03 -4.11 -18.51
C TYR A 204 7.66 -4.85 -18.54
N PRO A 205 6.55 -4.14 -18.29
CA PRO A 205 5.23 -4.78 -18.21
C PRO A 205 4.75 -5.26 -19.58
N ARG A 206 4.03 -6.38 -19.60
CA ARG A 206 3.44 -6.95 -20.82
C ARG A 206 2.08 -6.28 -21.08
N VAL A 207 2.04 -5.40 -22.08
CA VAL A 207 0.83 -4.61 -22.39
C VAL A 207 0.44 -4.69 -23.86
N ILE A 208 -0.87 -4.59 -24.13
CA ILE A 208 -1.41 -4.34 -25.46
C ILE A 208 -1.68 -2.83 -25.55
N THR A 209 -1.14 -2.18 -26.59
CA THR A 209 -1.30 -0.74 -26.79
C THR A 209 -2.15 -0.44 -28.02
N GLY A 210 -2.94 0.62 -27.94
CA GLY A 210 -3.69 1.20 -29.03
C GLY A 210 -3.81 2.71 -28.88
N PHE A 211 -4.68 3.34 -29.67
CA PHE A 211 -4.93 4.77 -29.60
C PHE A 211 -6.42 5.04 -29.44
N LYS A 212 -6.76 6.03 -28.61
CA LYS A 212 -8.11 6.58 -28.48
C LYS A 212 -8.12 8.04 -28.88
N TYR A 213 -9.15 8.43 -29.62
CA TYR A 213 -9.36 9.81 -30.04
C TYR A 213 -10.53 10.41 -29.26
N PHE A 214 -10.36 11.63 -28.77
CA PHE A 214 -11.34 12.33 -27.95
C PHE A 214 -11.29 13.83 -28.22
N GLN A 215 -12.40 14.53 -28.00
CA GLN A 215 -12.50 15.98 -28.17
C GLN A 215 -11.99 16.71 -26.93
N ASP A 216 -11.41 17.89 -27.11
CA ASP A 216 -11.09 18.82 -26.01
C ASP A 216 -12.38 19.25 -25.32
N GLU A 217 -12.40 19.24 -23.98
CA GLU A 217 -13.60 19.65 -23.23
C GLU A 217 -13.96 21.12 -23.42
N ASN A 218 -13.00 21.95 -23.86
CA ASN A 218 -13.19 23.39 -24.08
C ASN A 218 -13.33 23.76 -25.55
N ASP A 219 -13.13 22.81 -26.48
CA ASP A 219 -13.13 23.06 -27.93
C ASP A 219 -13.50 21.78 -28.71
N GLU A 220 -14.76 21.70 -29.15
CA GLU A 220 -15.31 20.52 -29.83
C GLU A 220 -14.70 20.24 -31.21
N GLU A 221 -14.08 21.25 -31.84
CA GLU A 221 -13.36 21.09 -33.12
C GLU A 221 -11.95 20.53 -32.91
N LYS A 222 -11.43 20.60 -31.68
CA LYS A 222 -10.09 20.15 -31.34
C LYS A 222 -10.09 18.69 -30.88
N TRP A 223 -9.48 17.84 -31.70
CA TRP A 223 -9.28 16.43 -31.40
C TRP A 223 -7.90 16.16 -30.79
N LYS A 224 -7.88 15.25 -29.83
CA LYS A 224 -6.67 14.78 -29.13
C LYS A 224 -6.58 13.26 -29.22
N THR A 225 -5.35 12.77 -29.07
CA THR A 225 -5.05 11.34 -29.04
C THR A 225 -4.49 10.97 -27.69
N ALA A 226 -5.05 9.92 -27.09
CA ALA A 226 -4.53 9.24 -25.91
C ALA A 226 -4.03 7.85 -26.30
N GLN A 227 -3.04 7.35 -25.56
CA GLN A 227 -2.61 5.97 -25.67
C GLN A 227 -3.56 5.09 -24.87
N ARG A 228 -4.14 4.07 -25.48
CA ARG A 228 -4.91 3.04 -24.77
C ARG A 228 -3.97 1.91 -24.38
N VAL A 229 -3.99 1.52 -23.12
CA VAL A 229 -3.16 0.45 -22.57
C VAL A 229 -4.07 -0.61 -21.96
N ILE A 230 -3.89 -1.85 -22.37
CA ILE A 230 -4.67 -3.00 -21.89
C ILE A 230 -3.69 -4.00 -21.29
N CYS A 231 -3.89 -4.30 -20.00
CA CYS A 231 -3.15 -5.28 -19.24
C CYS A 231 -4.02 -6.51 -18.99
N LYS A 232 -3.47 -7.70 -19.24
CA LYS A 232 -4.13 -8.99 -18.94
C LYS A 232 -3.79 -9.54 -17.56
N ARG A 233 -2.92 -8.85 -16.84
CA ARG A 233 -2.39 -9.23 -15.54
C ARG A 233 -2.37 -8.02 -14.64
N ALA A 234 -2.77 -8.23 -13.38
CA ALA A 234 -2.78 -7.16 -12.39
C ALA A 234 -1.39 -6.60 -12.11
N ILE A 235 -0.37 -7.46 -12.07
CA ILE A 235 0.99 -7.00 -11.84
C ILE A 235 1.51 -6.13 -12.99
N ASP A 236 1.21 -6.48 -14.24
CA ASP A 236 1.60 -5.69 -15.42
C ASP A 236 0.92 -4.31 -15.41
N PHE A 237 -0.33 -4.21 -14.93
CA PHE A 237 -1.01 -2.93 -14.74
C PHE A 237 -0.33 -2.05 -13.69
N TYR A 238 -0.03 -2.61 -12.50
CA TYR A 238 0.62 -1.83 -11.44
C TYR A 238 2.04 -1.44 -11.81
N VAL A 239 2.80 -2.33 -12.48
CA VAL A 239 4.13 -2.02 -13.02
C VAL A 239 4.04 -0.94 -14.07
N PHE A 240 3.10 -1.04 -15.03
CA PHE A 240 2.92 -0.02 -16.05
C PHE A 240 2.60 1.33 -15.45
N ASP A 241 1.63 1.40 -14.54
CA ASP A 241 1.26 2.65 -13.87
C ASP A 241 2.45 3.23 -13.08
N LEU A 242 3.21 2.38 -12.37
CA LEU A 242 4.43 2.80 -11.68
C LEU A 242 5.45 3.41 -12.64
N MET A 243 5.83 2.69 -13.70
CA MET A 243 6.85 3.15 -14.65
C MET A 243 6.41 4.41 -15.38
N ASN A 244 5.12 4.48 -15.75
CA ASN A 244 4.53 5.68 -16.33
C ASN A 244 4.60 6.87 -15.35
N GLY A 245 4.29 6.66 -14.08
CA GLY A 245 4.46 7.67 -13.03
C GLY A 245 5.91 8.13 -12.88
N LEU A 246 6.86 7.20 -12.75
CA LEU A 246 8.28 7.50 -12.64
C LEU A 246 8.79 8.31 -13.84
N HIS A 247 8.33 7.97 -15.05
CA HIS A 247 8.65 8.70 -16.29
C HIS A 247 8.21 10.16 -16.24
N HIS A 248 7.08 10.46 -15.59
CA HIS A 248 6.59 11.82 -15.37
C HIS A 248 7.16 12.50 -14.11
N GLY A 249 8.12 11.86 -13.42
CA GLY A 249 8.66 12.39 -12.17
C GLY A 249 7.68 12.26 -11.00
N HIS A 250 6.67 11.39 -11.12
CA HIS A 250 5.81 10.98 -10.03
C HIS A 250 6.42 9.75 -9.35
N ALA A 251 6.23 9.60 -8.04
CA ALA A 251 6.73 8.41 -7.36
C ALA A 251 6.00 8.16 -6.03
N PRO A 252 5.81 6.88 -5.63
CA PRO A 252 5.33 6.55 -4.30
C PRO A 252 6.24 7.12 -3.21
N SER A 253 5.65 7.48 -2.07
CA SER A 253 6.34 7.91 -0.85
C SER A 253 5.59 7.41 0.38
N GLN A 254 6.32 6.92 1.38
CA GLN A 254 5.73 6.56 2.66
C GLN A 254 5.62 7.77 3.59
N CYS A 255 4.42 8.03 4.12
CA CYS A 255 4.17 9.07 5.10
C CYS A 255 4.85 8.74 6.44
N GLN A 256 5.64 9.66 6.99
CA GLN A 256 6.29 9.48 8.29
C GLN A 256 5.31 9.61 9.49
N GLY A 257 4.10 10.14 9.25
CA GLY A 257 3.09 10.34 10.30
C GLY A 257 2.18 9.13 10.51
N CYS A 258 1.66 8.56 9.42
CA CYS A 258 0.70 7.45 9.46
C CYS A 258 1.20 6.15 8.81
N GLY A 259 2.37 6.15 8.19
CA GLY A 259 2.94 4.96 7.53
C GLY A 259 2.30 4.60 6.18
N ARG A 260 1.21 5.27 5.77
CA ARG A 260 0.54 5.05 4.47
C ARG A 260 1.39 5.58 3.31
N TYR A 261 1.30 4.91 2.17
CA TYR A 261 1.87 5.33 0.91
C TYR A 261 0.96 6.32 0.19
N PHE A 262 1.56 7.33 -0.43
CA PHE A 262 0.91 8.33 -1.26
C PHE A 262 1.78 8.69 -2.46
N LEU A 263 1.19 9.24 -3.52
CA LEU A 263 1.92 9.64 -4.71
C LEU A 263 2.46 11.08 -4.57
N THR A 264 3.74 11.28 -4.89
CA THR A 264 4.30 12.61 -5.09
C THR A 264 4.30 12.92 -6.59
N ILE A 265 3.74 14.06 -7.00
CA ILE A 265 3.61 14.45 -8.42
C ILE A 265 4.53 15.60 -8.83
N ASN A 266 5.44 16.01 -7.95
CA ASN A 266 6.37 17.09 -8.23
C ASN A 266 7.70 16.85 -7.52
N GLY A 267 8.69 17.72 -7.80
CA GLY A 267 10.02 17.62 -7.22
C GLY A 267 10.11 17.91 -5.72
N HIS A 268 9.00 18.29 -5.07
CA HIS A 268 8.97 18.45 -3.62
C HIS A 268 9.07 17.07 -2.95
N ILE A 269 9.78 17.00 -1.83
CA ILE A 269 9.93 15.77 -1.03
C ILE A 269 9.08 15.92 0.25
N PRO A 270 7.75 15.73 0.17
CA PRO A 270 6.90 15.82 1.35
C PRO A 270 7.20 14.69 2.33
N LYS A 271 7.34 15.03 3.61
CA LYS A 271 7.49 14.04 4.69
C LYS A 271 6.17 13.38 5.08
N TYR A 272 5.06 14.06 4.82
CA TYR A 272 3.73 13.70 5.30
C TYR A 272 2.71 13.77 4.16
N CYS A 273 1.72 12.87 4.20
CA CYS A 273 0.58 12.88 3.30
C CYS A 273 -0.49 13.89 3.74
N ASP A 274 -1.51 14.07 2.90
CA ASP A 274 -2.68 14.91 3.20
C ASP A 274 -3.85 14.11 3.80
N GLY A 275 -3.64 12.83 4.12
CA GLY A 275 -4.62 12.01 4.85
C GLY A 275 -4.72 12.41 6.32
N ILE A 276 -5.84 12.04 6.96
CA ILE A 276 -6.13 12.30 8.38
C ILE A 276 -5.01 11.70 9.26
N ALA A 277 -4.52 12.48 10.23
CA ALA A 277 -3.50 12.05 11.17
C ALA A 277 -4.07 11.05 12.18
N PRO A 278 -3.42 9.90 12.42
CA PRO A 278 -3.89 8.93 13.42
C PRO A 278 -3.81 9.48 14.87
N GLN A 279 -2.98 10.50 15.10
CA GLN A 279 -2.81 11.12 16.41
C GLN A 279 -3.93 12.11 16.77
N ASP A 280 -4.52 12.78 15.77
CA ASP A 280 -5.60 13.75 15.96
C ASP A 280 -6.43 13.87 14.67
N SER A 281 -7.69 13.42 14.73
CA SER A 281 -8.59 13.36 13.57
C SER A 281 -8.98 14.72 13.01
N ARG A 282 -8.67 15.82 13.72
CA ARG A 282 -8.92 17.20 13.25
C ARG A 282 -7.90 17.69 12.24
N TYR A 283 -6.75 17.02 12.12
CA TYR A 283 -5.64 17.45 11.29
C TYR A 283 -5.25 16.39 10.26
N THR A 284 -4.74 16.84 9.12
CA THR A 284 -3.99 15.95 8.21
C THR A 284 -2.60 15.66 8.76
N CYS A 285 -1.95 14.57 8.32
CA CYS A 285 -0.58 14.27 8.71
C CYS A 285 0.37 15.45 8.44
N ARG A 286 0.16 16.17 7.32
CA ARG A 286 0.91 17.38 6.99
C ARG A 286 0.66 18.51 7.99
N GLN A 287 -0.59 18.81 8.31
CA GLN A 287 -0.96 19.85 9.27
C GLN A 287 -0.45 19.52 10.68
N TYR A 288 -0.61 18.26 11.09
CA TYR A 288 -0.13 17.76 12.36
C TYR A 288 1.40 17.86 12.47
N GLY A 289 2.11 17.40 11.44
CA GLY A 289 3.56 17.52 11.37
C GLY A 289 4.05 18.97 11.40
N ALA A 290 3.36 19.89 10.72
CA ALA A 290 3.65 21.32 10.76
C ALA A 290 3.43 21.92 12.15
N MET A 291 2.32 21.58 12.82
CA MET A 291 2.01 22.01 14.17
C MET A 291 3.08 21.53 15.17
N MET A 292 3.46 20.26 15.11
CA MET A 292 4.48 19.70 15.99
C MET A 292 5.85 20.36 15.76
N HIS A 293 6.21 20.60 14.50
CA HIS A 293 7.45 21.30 14.18
C HIS A 293 7.45 22.75 14.70
N GLN A 294 6.32 23.46 14.64
CA GLN A 294 6.19 24.79 15.24
C GLN A 294 6.32 24.74 16.78
N LYS A 295 5.71 23.74 17.43
CA LYS A 295 5.87 23.54 18.89
C LYS A 295 7.33 23.28 19.26
N GLU A 296 8.05 22.47 18.48
CA GLU A 296 9.49 22.18 18.65
C GLU A 296 10.37 23.41 18.49
N GLN A 297 10.11 24.23 17.48
CA GLN A 297 10.90 25.44 17.20
C GLN A 297 10.64 26.56 18.20
N ASN A 298 9.51 26.53 18.91
CA ASN A 298 9.22 27.51 19.94
C ASN A 298 10.14 27.29 21.16
N LYS A 299 11.27 28.01 21.16
CA LYS A 299 12.25 28.00 22.27
C LYS A 299 11.64 28.39 23.63
N GLN A 300 10.48 29.05 23.64
CA GLN A 300 9.77 29.43 24.87
C GLN A 300 8.70 28.42 25.28
N HIS A 301 8.46 27.36 24.52
CA HIS A 301 7.43 26.35 24.83
C HIS A 301 7.68 25.73 26.21
N PRO A 302 6.73 25.82 27.16
CA PRO A 302 6.92 25.37 28.54
C PRO A 302 7.38 23.91 28.64
N VAL A 303 6.79 23.03 27.82
CA VAL A 303 7.14 21.59 27.78
C VAL A 303 8.61 21.39 27.37
N TYR A 304 9.08 21.99 26.27
CA TYR A 304 10.46 21.84 25.81
C TYR A 304 11.47 22.51 26.76
N ARG A 305 11.12 23.65 27.37
CA ARG A 305 11.98 24.29 28.39
C ARG A 305 12.22 23.36 29.57
N LEU A 306 11.17 22.75 30.11
CA LEU A 306 11.30 21.82 31.23
C LEU A 306 12.06 20.54 30.81
N PHE A 307 11.71 19.97 29.65
CA PHE A 307 12.40 18.81 29.08
C PHE A 307 13.91 19.02 28.95
N ASN A 308 14.33 20.12 28.30
CA ASN A 308 15.74 20.43 28.11
C ASN A 308 16.45 20.64 29.45
N THR A 309 15.82 21.39 30.37
CA THR A 309 16.37 21.61 31.72
C THR A 309 16.59 20.29 32.48
N ARG A 310 15.64 19.37 32.41
CA ARG A 310 15.70 18.08 33.12
C ARG A 310 16.70 17.14 32.49
N THR A 311 16.68 16.97 31.17
CA THR A 311 17.64 16.11 30.46
C THR A 311 19.07 16.60 30.61
N ASP A 312 19.31 17.91 30.61
CA ASP A 312 20.64 18.48 30.90
C ASP A 312 21.08 18.23 32.34
N THR A 313 20.15 18.27 33.30
CA THR A 313 20.44 17.95 34.70
C THR A 313 20.80 16.48 34.86
N ILE A 314 20.06 15.58 34.21
CA ILE A 314 20.35 14.13 34.19
C ILE A 314 21.74 13.86 33.61
N ARG A 315 22.08 14.47 32.48
CA ARG A 315 23.42 14.37 31.88
C ARG A 315 24.52 14.87 32.82
N LYS A 316 24.27 15.99 33.53
CA LYS A 316 25.22 16.54 34.53
C LYS A 316 25.36 15.63 35.75
N HIS A 317 24.29 14.98 36.22
CA HIS A 317 24.36 14.02 37.33
C HIS A 317 25.24 12.82 36.95
N HIS A 318 25.08 12.29 35.74
CA HIS A 318 25.95 11.22 35.24
C HIS A 318 27.42 11.68 35.13
N TRP A 319 27.67 12.84 34.51
CA TRP A 319 29.03 13.38 34.39
C TRP A 319 29.73 13.59 35.74
N ARG A 320 28.96 13.89 36.81
CA ARG A 320 29.46 14.02 38.19
C ARG A 320 29.52 12.70 38.96
N GLY A 321 29.23 11.56 38.33
CA GLY A 321 29.24 10.24 38.96
C GLY A 321 28.12 9.99 39.96
N LYS A 322 27.02 10.77 39.93
CA LYS A 322 25.89 10.62 40.87
C LYS A 322 24.92 9.49 40.48
N ILE A 323 24.92 9.08 39.22
CA ILE A 323 24.03 8.05 38.65
C ILE A 323 24.83 7.21 37.65
N SER A 324 24.42 5.95 37.44
CA SER A 324 25.01 5.06 36.43
C SER A 324 24.61 5.46 35.01
N ASP A 325 25.32 4.95 34.00
CA ASP A 325 25.01 5.21 32.60
C ASP A 325 23.68 4.53 32.18
N GLU A 326 23.41 3.35 32.71
CA GLU A 326 22.13 2.62 32.53
C GLU A 326 20.94 3.43 33.07
N LEU A 327 21.08 3.96 34.29
CA LEU A 327 20.06 4.82 34.90
C LEU A 327 19.90 6.14 34.14
N ARG A 328 20.98 6.72 33.62
CA ARG A 328 20.93 7.90 32.74
C ARG A 328 20.12 7.59 31.49
N GLN A 329 20.40 6.47 30.82
CA GLN A 329 19.76 6.12 29.56
C GLN A 329 18.25 5.95 29.73
N GLU A 330 17.82 5.25 30.79
CA GLU A 330 16.38 5.09 31.03
C GLU A 330 15.68 6.35 31.56
N ALA A 331 16.35 7.15 32.37
CA ALA A 331 15.81 8.45 32.78
C ALA A 331 15.60 9.39 31.58
N LEU A 332 16.49 9.38 30.59
CA LEU A 332 16.33 10.15 29.35
C LEU A 332 15.20 9.61 28.47
N CYS A 333 15.03 8.28 28.41
CA CYS A 333 13.92 7.62 27.73
C CYS A 333 12.57 8.03 28.34
N LEU A 334 12.42 7.92 29.66
CA LEU A 334 11.23 8.33 30.41
C LEU A 334 10.90 9.82 30.22
N ALA A 335 11.90 10.70 30.34
CA ALA A 335 11.71 12.12 30.09
C ALA A 335 11.22 12.41 28.65
N GLY A 336 11.68 11.63 27.67
CA GLY A 336 11.21 11.70 26.29
C GLY A 336 9.74 11.31 26.16
N ASN A 337 9.36 10.20 26.80
CA ASN A 337 7.98 9.72 26.81
C ASN A 337 7.01 10.72 27.47
N TYR A 338 7.38 11.29 28.62
CA TYR A 338 6.55 12.31 29.28
C TYR A 338 6.43 13.57 28.44
N ARG A 339 7.51 14.01 27.78
CA ARG A 339 7.47 15.15 26.85
C ARG A 339 6.48 14.88 25.73
N ASP A 340 6.57 13.71 25.10
CA ASP A 340 5.70 13.36 23.98
C ASP A 340 4.24 13.29 24.43
N LYS A 341 3.97 12.68 25.60
CA LYS A 341 2.64 12.68 26.22
C LYS A 341 2.10 14.09 26.48
N ALA A 342 2.92 15.01 26.97
CA ALA A 342 2.54 16.41 27.21
C ALA A 342 2.33 17.20 25.92
N LEU A 343 2.98 16.84 24.82
CA LEU A 343 2.73 17.48 23.53
C LEU A 343 1.40 17.03 22.92
N MET A 344 0.95 15.82 23.25
CA MET A 344 -0.28 15.21 22.72
C MET A 344 -1.52 15.49 23.59
N ASN A 345 -1.35 15.70 24.89
CA ASN A 345 -2.45 15.88 25.83
C ASN A 345 -2.30 17.20 26.60
N ASN A 346 -3.14 18.17 26.27
CA ASN A 346 -3.11 19.51 26.88
C ASN A 346 -3.43 19.48 28.39
N ASP A 347 -4.34 18.61 28.84
CA ASP A 347 -4.70 18.48 30.25
C ASP A 347 -3.52 17.90 31.05
N TYR A 348 -2.86 16.89 30.49
CA TYR A 348 -1.62 16.36 31.05
C TYR A 348 -0.49 17.39 31.02
N ALA A 349 -0.37 18.19 29.95
CA ALA A 349 0.63 19.26 29.87
C ALA A 349 0.45 20.31 30.97
N ALA A 350 -0.80 20.62 31.32
CA ALA A 350 -1.15 21.59 32.35
C ALA A 350 -0.92 21.05 33.77
N ASP A 351 -1.40 19.83 34.07
CA ASP A 351 -1.52 19.37 35.46
C ASP A 351 -0.65 18.16 35.82
N GLY A 352 -0.16 17.40 34.84
CA GLY A 352 0.57 16.14 35.06
C GLY A 352 2.06 16.26 34.76
N TYR A 353 2.42 16.93 33.67
CA TYR A 353 3.76 16.90 33.10
C TYR A 353 4.83 17.43 34.03
N ALA A 354 4.56 18.53 34.74
CA ALA A 354 5.55 19.12 35.66
C ALA A 354 5.91 18.18 36.82
N ARG A 355 4.94 17.42 37.34
CA ARG A 355 5.12 16.44 38.42
C ARG A 355 5.91 15.23 37.95
N ASP A 356 5.54 14.65 36.81
CA ASP A 356 6.24 13.49 36.26
C ASP A 356 7.68 13.83 35.82
N MET A 357 7.95 15.11 35.54
CA MET A 357 9.28 15.60 35.19
C MET A 357 10.15 15.97 36.41
N GLU A 358 9.71 15.72 37.64
CA GLU A 358 10.55 15.84 38.82
C GLU A 358 11.66 14.78 38.83
N LEU A 359 12.88 15.17 39.21
CA LEU A 359 14.05 14.27 39.11
C LEU A 359 13.89 13.02 39.98
N GLU A 360 13.34 13.17 41.18
CA GLU A 360 13.09 12.05 42.10
C GLU A 360 12.09 11.07 41.49
N HIS A 361 11.04 11.58 40.86
CA HIS A 361 10.06 10.73 40.17
C HIS A 361 10.66 10.00 38.97
N ILE A 362 11.39 10.72 38.09
CA ILE A 362 12.04 10.13 36.92
C ILE A 362 13.03 9.03 37.33
N TYR A 363 13.86 9.26 38.36
CA TYR A 363 14.83 8.26 38.80
C TYR A 363 14.14 7.06 39.46
N ALA A 364 13.12 7.27 40.28
CA ALA A 364 12.36 6.18 40.88
C ALA A 364 11.68 5.30 39.83
N GLU A 365 11.08 5.88 38.79
CA GLU A 365 10.49 5.12 37.69
C GLU A 365 11.53 4.46 36.79
N ALA A 366 12.68 5.11 36.55
CA ALA A 366 13.77 4.50 35.78
C ALA A 366 14.35 3.28 36.52
N GLU A 367 14.57 3.37 37.83
CA GLU A 367 15.04 2.26 38.66
C GLU A 367 14.05 1.09 38.70
N LYS A 368 12.74 1.34 38.67
CA LYS A 368 11.72 0.29 38.56
C LYS A 368 11.80 -0.48 37.26
N ARG A 369 12.20 0.16 36.15
CA ARG A 369 12.34 -0.47 34.83
C ARG A 369 13.64 -1.25 34.65
N LEU A 370 14.63 -0.96 35.49
CA LEU A 370 15.92 -1.64 35.51
C LEU A 370 15.95 -2.85 36.47
N LYS A 371 14.90 -3.05 37.26
CA LYS A 371 14.65 -4.24 38.08
C LYS A 371 13.71 -5.18 37.35
#